data_AF-D3BSF4-F1
#
_entry.id   AF-D3BSF4-F1
#
_cell.length_a   1.000
_cell.length_b   1.000
_cell.length_c   1.000
_cell.angle_alpha   90.00
_cell.angle_beta   90.00
_cell.angle_gamma   90.00
#
_symmetry.space_group_name_H-M   'P 1'
#
loop_
_entity.id
_entity.type
_entity.pdbx_description
1 polymer ?
#
loop_
_entity_poly.entity_id
_entity_poly.type
_entity_poly.pdbx_seq_one_letter_code
_entity_poly.pdbx_strand_id
1 'polypeptide(L)'
;MTTINKSQTPIAASIKIVLIGDGGVGKTCYVKRHVSGEFQARYIPTVGCEVNPLPFYTNYGKILFDVWDTAGNEQYGGLRDGYYINAQCAMLMFDVTSRMTYKNIPNWFSDLRRVCEDIPVVILGNKVDVKDRKVKPSQITFHRKFGLGYYDISAKSNYNFEKPFTYLLSKLLGNKQVSLVEPPLLDIPSVAIDPDQLRRYEEELQRAMVLPLVPDDDEDL
;
A
#
# COMPACT_ATOMS: atom_id res chain seq x y z
N MET A 1 -24.65 22.27 -32.63
CA MET A 1 -24.59 22.23 -31.15
C MET A 1 -25.21 20.92 -30.72
N THR A 2 -24.41 19.87 -30.58
CA THR A 2 -24.91 18.53 -30.26
C THR A 2 -24.78 18.32 -28.77
N THR A 3 -25.92 18.32 -28.10
CA THR A 3 -26.08 18.02 -26.68
C THR A 3 -25.57 16.61 -26.41
N ILE A 4 -24.45 16.49 -25.69
CA ILE A 4 -23.96 15.19 -25.22
C ILE A 4 -24.81 14.80 -24.01
N ASN A 5 -25.71 13.84 -24.22
CA ASN A 5 -26.45 13.17 -23.16
C ASN A 5 -25.46 12.54 -22.16
N LYS A 6 -25.53 12.95 -20.90
CA LYS A 6 -24.91 12.27 -19.74
C LYS A 6 -25.66 10.97 -19.40
N SER A 7 -25.88 10.10 -20.38
CA SER A 7 -26.48 8.79 -20.16
C SER A 7 -25.39 7.80 -19.73
N GLN A 8 -25.48 7.38 -18.46
CA GLN A 8 -24.91 6.14 -17.92
C GLN A 8 -23.46 5.86 -18.32
N THR A 9 -22.52 6.50 -17.63
CA THR A 9 -21.20 5.87 -17.44
C THR A 9 -21.43 4.47 -16.87
N PRO A 10 -20.88 3.40 -17.48
CA PRO A 10 -20.97 2.06 -16.90
C PRO A 10 -20.50 2.11 -15.45
N ILE A 11 -21.15 1.38 -14.56
CA ILE A 11 -20.75 1.26 -13.16
C ILE A 11 -19.26 0.89 -13.18
N ALA A 12 -18.40 1.82 -12.77
CA ALA A 12 -16.97 1.55 -12.69
C ALA A 12 -16.83 0.31 -11.80
N ALA A 13 -16.14 -0.72 -12.29
CA ALA A 13 -15.90 -1.91 -11.49
C ALA A 13 -15.24 -1.47 -10.18
N SER A 14 -15.92 -1.70 -9.06
CA SER A 14 -15.34 -1.43 -7.76
C SER A 14 -14.48 -2.62 -7.35
N ILE A 15 -13.27 -2.32 -6.91
CA ILE A 15 -12.31 -3.29 -6.42
C ILE A 15 -12.09 -3.02 -4.95
N LYS A 16 -12.51 -3.96 -4.11
CA LYS A 16 -12.27 -3.90 -2.67
C LYS A 16 -10.78 -4.15 -2.37
N ILE A 17 -10.11 -3.15 -1.79
CA ILE A 17 -8.76 -3.28 -1.23
C ILE A 17 -8.85 -3.23 0.29
N VAL A 18 -8.20 -4.14 0.99
CA VAL A 18 -7.97 -4.01 2.43
C VAL A 18 -6.57 -3.47 2.70
N LEU A 19 -6.49 -2.40 3.51
CA LEU A 19 -5.24 -1.79 3.92
C LEU A 19 -4.99 -2.08 5.40
N ILE A 20 -3.99 -2.91 5.67
CA ILE A 20 -3.70 -3.48 6.99
C ILE A 20 -2.25 -3.26 7.41
N GLY A 21 -1.97 -3.39 8.71
CA GLY A 21 -0.67 -3.11 9.30
C GLY A 21 -0.80 -2.44 10.67
N ASP A 22 0.30 -2.31 11.40
CA ASP A 22 0.32 -1.77 12.76
C ASP A 22 -0.26 -0.34 12.87
N GLY A 23 -0.62 0.06 14.10
CA GLY A 23 -0.98 1.44 14.39
C GLY A 23 0.18 2.40 14.11
N GLY A 24 -0.14 3.60 13.62
CA GLY A 24 0.86 4.64 13.40
C GLY A 24 1.78 4.46 12.18
N VAL A 25 1.66 3.37 11.41
CA VAL A 25 2.47 3.15 10.20
C VAL A 25 2.14 4.11 9.04
N GLY A 26 0.95 4.73 9.09
CA GLY A 26 0.53 5.78 8.14
C GLY A 26 -0.56 5.38 7.14
N LYS A 27 -1.31 4.29 7.40
CA LYS A 27 -2.41 3.81 6.53
C LYS A 27 -3.45 4.88 6.21
N THR A 28 -4.05 5.48 7.24
CA THR A 28 -5.01 6.57 7.09
C THR A 28 -4.43 7.80 6.40
N CYS A 29 -3.16 8.14 6.68
CA CYS A 29 -2.49 9.25 6.01
C CYS A 29 -2.33 8.98 4.51
N TYR A 30 -1.95 7.76 4.15
CA TYR A 30 -1.83 7.32 2.77
C TYR A 30 -3.17 7.36 2.03
N VAL A 31 -4.26 6.89 2.66
CA VAL A 31 -5.59 6.92 2.03
C VAL A 31 -6.11 8.35 1.89
N LYS A 32 -6.09 9.13 2.96
CA LYS A 32 -6.60 10.52 2.94
C LYS A 32 -5.83 11.40 1.97
N ARG A 33 -4.53 11.18 1.81
CA ARG A 33 -3.71 11.89 0.83
C ARG A 33 -4.14 11.59 -0.61
N HIS A 34 -4.67 10.40 -0.91
CA HIS A 34 -5.34 10.12 -2.20
C HIS A 34 -6.74 10.76 -2.31
N VAL A 35 -7.47 10.89 -1.20
CA VAL A 35 -8.84 11.46 -1.19
C VAL A 35 -8.83 12.98 -1.36
N SER A 36 -8.08 13.70 -0.50
CA SER A 36 -8.13 15.16 -0.43
C SER A 36 -6.92 15.85 -1.03
N GLY A 37 -5.87 15.10 -1.40
CA GLY A 37 -4.58 15.67 -1.79
C GLY A 37 -3.77 16.21 -0.61
N GLU A 38 -4.36 16.38 0.58
CA GLU A 38 -3.73 16.99 1.77
C GLU A 38 -3.00 15.96 2.64
N PHE A 39 -1.92 16.39 3.29
CA PHE A 39 -1.17 15.56 4.24
C PHE A 39 -1.61 15.85 5.68
N GLN A 40 -2.13 14.83 6.37
CA GLN A 40 -2.50 14.93 7.78
C GLN A 40 -1.34 14.56 8.70
N ALA A 41 -0.68 15.57 9.28
CA ALA A 41 0.45 15.36 10.20
C ALA A 41 0.02 14.82 11.58
N ARG A 42 -1.21 15.09 12.01
CA ARG A 42 -1.72 14.68 13.32
C ARG A 42 -2.15 13.21 13.28
N TYR A 43 -1.52 12.38 14.12
CA TYR A 43 -1.98 11.02 14.31
C TYR A 43 -3.26 10.98 15.14
N ILE A 44 -4.32 10.44 14.54
CA ILE A 44 -5.57 10.08 15.20
C ILE A 44 -5.78 8.60 14.89
N PRO A 45 -5.79 7.71 15.91
CA PRO A 45 -6.02 6.29 15.68
C PRO A 45 -7.38 6.06 15.01
N THR A 46 -7.40 5.26 13.94
CA THR A 46 -8.64 4.76 13.35
C THR A 46 -9.36 3.86 14.35
N VAL A 47 -10.68 3.98 14.41
CA VAL A 47 -11.55 3.10 15.20
C VAL A 47 -12.33 2.24 14.21
N GLY A 48 -12.11 0.91 14.24
CA GLY A 48 -12.73 -0.01 13.29
C GLY A 48 -12.15 0.13 11.88
N CYS A 49 -13.02 0.29 10.88
CA CYS A 49 -12.65 0.42 9.48
C CYS A 49 -13.36 1.60 8.82
N GLU A 50 -12.63 2.38 8.02
CA GLU A 50 -13.16 3.46 7.18
C GLU A 50 -13.03 3.07 5.70
N VAL A 51 -14.12 3.19 4.94
CA VAL A 51 -14.11 2.85 3.50
C VAL A 51 -13.99 4.13 2.69
N ASN A 52 -12.96 4.19 1.85
CA ASN A 52 -12.63 5.35 1.04
C ASN A 52 -12.64 4.97 -0.45
N PRO A 53 -13.66 5.39 -1.22
CA PRO A 53 -13.70 5.16 -2.66
C PRO A 53 -12.70 6.06 -3.39
N LEU A 54 -11.72 5.46 -4.07
CA LEU A 54 -10.68 6.16 -4.83
C LEU A 54 -10.85 5.92 -6.34
N PRO A 55 -11.23 6.93 -7.14
CA PRO A 55 -11.34 6.78 -8.58
C PRO A 55 -9.96 6.83 -9.25
N PHE A 56 -9.68 5.87 -10.13
CA PHE A 56 -8.51 5.87 -11.00
C PHE A 56 -8.92 5.76 -12.47
N TYR A 57 -8.25 6.50 -13.33
CA TYR A 57 -8.46 6.44 -14.78
C TYR A 57 -7.31 5.65 -15.40
N THR A 58 -7.68 4.63 -16.17
CA THR A 58 -6.74 3.74 -16.84
C THR A 58 -6.93 3.81 -18.34
N ASN A 59 -5.99 3.23 -19.09
CA ASN A 59 -6.14 3.02 -20.54
C ASN A 59 -7.32 2.09 -20.91
N TYR A 60 -7.95 1.42 -19.94
CA TYR A 60 -9.14 0.58 -20.11
C TYR A 60 -10.42 1.22 -19.54
N GLY A 61 -10.35 2.47 -19.09
CA GLY A 61 -11.47 3.19 -18.50
C GLY A 61 -11.32 3.44 -17.00
N LYS A 62 -12.42 3.91 -16.38
CA LYS A 62 -12.47 4.27 -14.96
C LYS A 62 -12.63 3.03 -14.09
N ILE A 63 -11.84 2.96 -13.03
CA ILE A 63 -11.91 1.95 -11.98
C ILE A 63 -12.09 2.66 -10.64
N LEU A 64 -12.79 2.01 -9.72
CA LEU A 64 -12.95 2.50 -8.36
C LEU A 64 -12.25 1.51 -7.41
N PHE A 65 -11.35 1.99 -6.58
CA PHE A 65 -10.83 1.20 -5.47
C PHE A 65 -11.57 1.60 -4.19
N ASP A 66 -12.36 0.70 -3.64
CA ASP A 66 -12.91 0.87 -2.30
C ASP A 66 -11.84 0.43 -1.31
N VAL A 67 -11.10 1.41 -0.76
CA VAL A 67 -10.02 1.14 0.19
C VAL A 67 -10.57 1.09 1.61
N TRP A 68 -10.50 -0.09 2.20
CA TRP A 68 -10.87 -0.36 3.59
C TRP A 68 -9.65 -0.09 4.48
N ASP A 69 -9.56 1.12 5.03
CA ASP A 69 -8.54 1.51 6.00
C ASP A 69 -8.88 0.97 7.38
N THR A 70 -8.14 -0.05 7.84
CA THR A 70 -8.43 -0.72 9.11
C THR A 70 -7.60 -0.14 10.25
N ALA A 71 -8.14 -0.20 11.47
CA ALA A 71 -7.40 0.15 12.66
C ALA A 71 -6.23 -0.84 12.88
N GLY A 72 -5.05 -0.27 13.16
CA GLY A 72 -3.83 -1.06 13.38
C GLY A 72 -3.62 -1.52 14.82
N ASN A 73 -4.49 -1.08 15.74
CA ASN A 73 -4.38 -1.30 17.19
C ASN A 73 -5.51 -2.18 17.73
N GLU A 74 -6.29 -2.84 16.89
CA GLU A 74 -7.48 -3.57 17.35
C GLU A 74 -7.08 -4.72 18.29
N GLN A 75 -7.40 -4.54 19.57
CA GLN A 75 -7.24 -5.54 20.63
C GLN A 75 -8.30 -6.66 20.55
N TYR A 76 -9.26 -6.55 19.62
CA TYR A 76 -10.39 -7.46 19.46
C TYR A 76 -10.31 -8.15 18.10
N GLY A 77 -9.48 -9.20 18.00
CA GLY A 77 -9.18 -9.91 16.75
C GLY A 77 -10.38 -10.48 15.98
N GLY A 78 -11.56 -10.60 16.59
CA GLY A 78 -12.77 -11.15 15.94
C GLY A 78 -13.49 -10.20 14.97
N LEU A 79 -13.39 -8.88 15.14
CA LEU A 79 -14.02 -7.91 14.22
C LEU A 79 -13.20 -7.72 12.93
N ARG A 80 -11.89 -8.01 13.01
CA ARG A 80 -10.91 -7.82 11.94
C ARG A 80 -11.16 -8.74 10.74
N ASP A 81 -11.49 -10.00 10.98
CA ASP A 81 -11.78 -10.98 9.91
C ASP A 81 -12.96 -10.53 9.04
N GLY A 82 -13.96 -9.88 9.65
CA GLY A 82 -15.12 -9.34 8.95
C GLY A 82 -14.77 -8.27 7.90
N TYR A 83 -13.70 -7.49 8.12
CA TYR A 83 -13.24 -6.50 7.15
C TYR A 83 -12.58 -7.15 5.93
N TYR A 84 -12.01 -8.35 6.06
CA TYR A 84 -11.29 -9.05 5.00
C TYR A 84 -12.21 -9.76 4.02
N ILE A 85 -13.42 -10.15 4.44
CA ILE A 85 -14.38 -10.87 3.60
C ILE A 85 -14.58 -10.17 2.26
N ASN A 86 -14.46 -10.93 1.16
CA ASN A 86 -14.58 -10.46 -0.22
C ASN A 86 -13.55 -9.41 -0.64
N ALA A 87 -12.43 -9.24 0.08
CA ALA A 87 -11.31 -8.45 -0.43
C ALA A 87 -10.83 -9.06 -1.75
N GLN A 88 -10.59 -8.21 -2.74
CA GLN A 88 -10.06 -8.63 -4.04
C GLN A 88 -8.54 -8.48 -4.10
N CYS A 89 -7.99 -7.56 -3.30
CA CYS A 89 -6.56 -7.40 -3.11
C CYS A 89 -6.26 -6.75 -1.74
N ALA A 90 -4.99 -6.76 -1.35
CA ALA A 90 -4.57 -6.20 -0.07
C ALA A 90 -3.25 -5.41 -0.15
N MET A 91 -3.14 -4.43 0.74
CA MET A 91 -1.91 -3.68 1.01
C MET A 91 -1.51 -3.90 2.46
N LEU A 92 -0.30 -4.40 2.69
CA LEU A 92 0.28 -4.56 4.02
C LEU A 92 1.30 -3.46 4.24
N MET A 93 1.06 -2.56 5.18
CA MET A 93 1.92 -1.40 5.42
C MET A 93 2.71 -1.55 6.71
N PHE A 94 4.00 -1.23 6.66
CA PHE A 94 4.85 -1.04 7.84
C PHE A 94 5.58 0.31 7.75
N ASP A 95 6.22 0.70 8.86
CA ASP A 95 7.02 1.90 8.98
C ASP A 95 8.51 1.56 8.92
N VAL A 96 9.23 2.11 7.94
CA VAL A 96 10.67 1.83 7.77
C VAL A 96 11.52 2.36 8.95
N THR A 97 10.96 3.23 9.79
CA THR A 97 11.61 3.73 11.01
C THR A 97 11.31 2.88 12.25
N SER A 98 10.52 1.81 12.13
CA SER A 98 10.15 0.93 13.25
C SER A 98 10.27 -0.54 12.87
N ARG A 99 11.31 -1.21 13.37
CA ARG A 99 11.56 -2.64 13.10
C ARG A 99 10.40 -3.54 13.51
N MET A 100 9.75 -3.22 14.64
CA MET A 100 8.62 -4.00 15.14
C MET A 100 7.49 -4.10 14.12
N THR A 101 7.21 -3.00 13.41
CA THR A 101 6.12 -2.97 12.42
C THR A 101 6.39 -3.87 11.22
N TYR A 102 7.66 -4.05 10.85
CA TYR A 102 8.05 -5.02 9.82
C TYR A 102 8.00 -6.46 10.36
N LYS A 103 8.45 -6.70 11.60
CA LYS A 103 8.35 -8.02 12.26
C LYS A 103 6.91 -8.52 12.37
N ASN A 104 5.93 -7.61 12.42
CA ASN A 104 4.52 -7.95 12.48
C ASN A 104 3.87 -8.25 11.11
N ILE A 105 4.53 -7.96 9.97
CA ILE A 105 3.99 -8.24 8.62
C ILE A 105 3.58 -9.70 8.42
N PRO A 106 4.35 -10.72 8.86
CA PRO A 106 3.94 -12.12 8.78
C PRO A 106 2.60 -12.40 9.47
N ASN A 107 2.36 -11.79 10.63
CA ASN A 107 1.12 -11.96 11.39
C ASN A 107 -0.08 -11.38 10.61
N TRP A 108 0.06 -10.15 10.11
CA TRP A 108 -0.96 -9.52 9.26
C TRP A 108 -1.25 -10.32 7.99
N PHE A 109 -0.21 -10.88 7.36
CA PHE A 109 -0.36 -11.72 6.18
C PHE A 109 -1.07 -13.04 6.49
N SER A 110 -0.74 -13.67 7.62
CA SER A 110 -1.39 -14.89 8.09
C SER A 110 -2.89 -14.66 8.36
N ASP A 111 -3.23 -13.58 9.08
CA ASP A 111 -4.62 -13.20 9.36
C ASP A 111 -5.40 -12.94 8.07
N LEU A 112 -4.80 -12.23 7.11
CA LEU A 112 -5.40 -12.02 5.80
C LEU A 112 -5.65 -13.34 5.06
N ARG A 113 -4.64 -14.22 4.99
CA ARG A 113 -4.72 -15.48 4.25
C ARG A 113 -5.71 -16.48 4.84
N ARG A 114 -6.00 -16.38 6.14
CA ARG A 114 -7.09 -17.14 6.78
C ARG A 114 -8.47 -16.82 6.22
N VAL A 115 -8.67 -15.61 5.69
CA VAL A 115 -9.96 -15.17 5.12
C VAL A 115 -9.93 -15.13 3.59
N CYS A 116 -8.78 -14.78 3.00
CA CYS A 116 -8.60 -14.62 1.56
C CYS A 116 -7.39 -15.42 1.07
N GLU A 117 -7.63 -16.63 0.56
CA GLU A 117 -6.56 -17.56 0.21
C GLU A 117 -5.73 -17.16 -1.02
N ASP A 118 -6.32 -16.51 -2.03
CA ASP A 118 -5.62 -16.22 -3.30
C ASP A 118 -5.96 -14.83 -3.88
N ILE A 119 -5.52 -13.78 -3.18
CA ILE A 119 -5.65 -12.40 -3.67
C ILE A 119 -4.27 -11.76 -3.90
N PRO A 120 -4.13 -10.84 -4.86
CA PRO A 120 -2.92 -10.05 -5.02
C PRO A 120 -2.63 -9.22 -3.76
N VAL A 121 -1.39 -9.31 -3.28
CA VAL A 121 -0.92 -8.57 -2.11
C VAL A 121 0.34 -7.79 -2.45
N VAL A 122 0.42 -6.57 -1.92
CA VAL A 122 1.61 -5.71 -1.98
C VAL A 122 2.01 -5.24 -0.59
N ILE A 123 3.30 -5.22 -0.31
CA ILE A 123 3.88 -4.73 0.94
C ILE A 123 4.42 -3.31 0.71
N LEU A 124 4.12 -2.42 1.66
CA LEU A 124 4.45 -1.00 1.61
C LEU A 124 5.37 -0.64 2.78
N GLY A 125 6.60 -0.25 2.48
CA GLY A 125 7.50 0.36 3.45
C GLY A 125 7.30 1.88 3.45
N ASN A 126 6.53 2.39 4.40
CA ASN A 126 6.21 3.82 4.48
C ASN A 126 7.27 4.62 5.25
N LYS A 127 7.23 5.94 5.10
CA LYS A 127 8.07 6.95 5.78
C LYS A 127 9.54 6.93 5.35
N VAL A 128 9.81 6.59 4.08
CA VAL A 128 11.18 6.62 3.55
C VAL A 128 11.79 8.03 3.45
N ASP A 129 10.97 9.07 3.63
CA ASP A 129 11.42 10.46 3.79
C ASP A 129 12.18 10.70 5.11
N VAL A 130 12.05 9.81 6.09
CA VAL A 130 12.77 9.91 7.35
C VAL A 130 14.19 9.35 7.20
N LYS A 131 15.19 10.17 7.55
CA LYS A 131 16.62 9.80 7.43
C LYS A 131 17.01 8.60 8.30
N ASP A 132 16.43 8.50 9.50
CA ASP A 132 16.72 7.43 10.47
C ASP A 132 15.95 6.13 10.15
N ARG A 133 16.22 5.56 8.98
CA ARG A 133 15.65 4.28 8.54
C ARG A 133 16.18 3.13 9.41
N LYS A 134 15.29 2.39 10.05
CA LYS A 134 15.63 1.25 10.94
C LYS A 134 15.52 -0.11 10.27
N VAL A 135 14.70 -0.22 9.23
CA VAL A 135 14.50 -1.43 8.41
C VAL A 135 15.19 -1.21 7.06
N LYS A 136 16.35 -1.83 6.86
CA LYS A 136 17.14 -1.69 5.62
C LYS A 136 16.51 -2.49 4.48
N PRO A 137 16.68 -2.07 3.20
CA PRO A 137 16.19 -2.84 2.05
C PRO A 137 16.60 -4.32 2.05
N SER A 138 17.81 -4.63 2.51
CA SER A 138 18.32 -6.00 2.63
C SER A 138 17.58 -6.89 3.63
N GLN A 139 16.91 -6.30 4.62
CA GLN A 139 16.13 -7.02 5.64
C GLN A 139 14.71 -7.33 5.17
N ILE A 140 14.29 -6.74 4.05
CA ILE A 140 12.91 -6.83 3.55
C ILE A 140 12.82 -8.02 2.61
N THR A 141 12.76 -9.22 3.16
CA THR A 141 12.79 -10.48 2.40
C THR A 141 11.42 -11.15 2.28
N PHE A 142 10.46 -10.81 3.14
CA PHE A 142 9.18 -11.52 3.26
C PHE A 142 8.39 -11.55 1.95
N HIS A 143 8.40 -10.46 1.18
CA HIS A 143 7.72 -10.39 -0.11
C HIS A 143 8.26 -11.43 -1.12
N ARG A 144 9.57 -11.74 -1.08
CA ARG A 144 10.20 -12.73 -1.98
C ARG A 144 9.75 -14.15 -1.65
N LYS A 145 9.60 -14.47 -0.37
CA LYS A 145 9.16 -15.79 0.14
C LYS A 145 7.77 -16.17 -0.40
N PHE A 146 6.89 -15.20 -0.60
CA PHE A 146 5.51 -15.40 -1.04
C PHE A 146 5.19 -14.82 -2.42
N GLY A 147 6.18 -14.33 -3.16
CA GLY A 147 5.99 -13.74 -4.50
C GLY A 147 5.13 -12.46 -4.51
N LEU A 148 5.18 -11.67 -3.43
CA LEU A 148 4.40 -10.44 -3.27
C LEU A 148 5.14 -9.23 -3.87
N GLY A 149 4.39 -8.18 -4.18
CA GLY A 149 4.99 -6.90 -4.57
C GLY A 149 5.55 -6.18 -3.35
N TYR A 150 6.60 -5.38 -3.54
CA TYR A 150 7.12 -4.48 -2.51
C TYR A 150 7.40 -3.09 -3.08
N TYR A 151 6.99 -2.05 -2.35
CA TYR A 151 7.32 -0.67 -2.67
C TYR A 151 7.71 0.12 -1.42
N ASP A 152 8.84 0.80 -1.49
CA ASP A 152 9.14 1.96 -0.65
C ASP A 152 8.19 3.09 -1.04
N ILE A 153 7.48 3.68 -0.07
CA ILE A 153 6.57 4.79 -0.28
C ILE A 153 6.76 5.88 0.79
N SER A 154 6.32 7.09 0.48
CA SER A 154 6.18 8.13 1.50
C SER A 154 4.91 8.94 1.24
N ALA A 155 3.94 8.79 2.15
CA ALA A 155 2.72 9.59 2.12
C ALA A 155 2.98 11.10 2.30
N LYS A 156 4.13 11.48 2.89
CA LYS A 156 4.51 12.87 3.12
C LYS A 156 5.10 13.55 1.88
N SER A 157 5.86 12.79 1.10
CA SER A 157 6.57 13.29 -0.09
C SER A 157 5.92 12.91 -1.42
N ASN A 158 4.82 12.15 -1.39
CA ASN A 158 4.16 11.54 -2.54
C ASN A 158 5.05 10.52 -3.31
N TYR A 159 6.14 10.03 -2.70
CA TYR A 159 7.04 9.08 -3.34
C TYR A 159 6.35 7.72 -3.55
N ASN A 160 6.39 7.22 -4.79
CA ASN A 160 5.82 5.95 -5.26
C ASN A 160 4.33 5.73 -4.93
N PHE A 161 3.57 6.82 -4.81
CA PHE A 161 2.23 6.81 -4.24
C PHE A 161 1.18 6.05 -5.07
N GLU A 162 1.38 5.93 -6.39
CA GLU A 162 0.46 5.25 -7.32
C GLU A 162 0.91 3.84 -7.73
N LYS A 163 2.20 3.50 -7.49
CA LYS A 163 2.78 2.22 -7.89
C LYS A 163 2.07 1.01 -7.27
N PRO A 164 1.65 1.05 -5.98
CA PRO A 164 0.88 -0.05 -5.38
C PRO A 164 -0.43 -0.34 -6.12
N PHE A 165 -1.19 0.70 -6.48
CA PHE A 165 -2.46 0.55 -7.19
C PHE A 165 -2.24 -0.02 -8.58
N THR A 166 -1.26 0.49 -9.32
CA THR A 166 -0.91 -0.01 -10.66
C THR A 166 -0.47 -1.48 -10.60
N TYR A 167 0.35 -1.85 -9.61
CA TYR A 167 0.76 -3.23 -9.40
C TYR A 167 -0.43 -4.16 -9.13
N LEU A 168 -1.27 -3.82 -8.15
CA LEU A 168 -2.44 -4.63 -7.81
C LEU A 168 -3.37 -4.77 -9.01
N LEU A 169 -3.58 -3.69 -9.74
CA LEU A 169 -4.42 -3.71 -10.93
C LEU A 169 -3.86 -4.62 -12.02
N SER A 170 -2.55 -4.55 -12.29
CA SER A 170 -1.90 -5.41 -13.27
C SER A 170 -2.03 -6.91 -12.91
N LYS A 171 -2.03 -7.22 -11.61
CA LYS A 171 -2.20 -8.59 -11.10
C LYS A 171 -3.65 -9.05 -11.22
N LEU A 172 -4.61 -8.20 -10.85
CA LEU A 172 -6.04 -8.49 -10.95
C LEU A 172 -6.50 -8.69 -12.39
N LEU A 173 -5.99 -7.89 -13.33
CA LEU A 173 -6.34 -7.98 -14.74
C LEU A 173 -5.51 -9.00 -15.52
N GLY A 174 -4.48 -9.59 -14.90
CA GLY A 174 -3.53 -10.46 -15.60
C GLY A 174 -2.79 -9.76 -16.75
N ASN A 175 -2.78 -8.42 -16.77
CA ASN A 175 -2.31 -7.62 -17.89
C ASN A 175 -1.29 -6.57 -17.43
N LYS A 176 -0.06 -6.69 -17.93
CA LYS A 176 1.05 -5.77 -17.61
C LYS A 176 0.97 -4.44 -18.37
N GLN A 177 0.11 -4.31 -19.37
CA GLN A 177 -0.04 -3.08 -20.16
C GLN A 177 -1.03 -2.08 -19.54
N VAL A 178 -1.52 -2.35 -18.34
CA VAL A 178 -2.42 -1.43 -17.64
C VAL A 178 -1.62 -0.26 -17.08
N SER A 179 -2.02 0.94 -17.45
CA SER A 179 -1.39 2.18 -17.01
C SER A 179 -2.45 3.18 -16.55
N LEU A 180 -2.11 3.96 -15.53
CA LEU A 180 -2.89 5.13 -15.16
C LEU A 180 -2.71 6.20 -16.24
N VAL A 181 -3.81 6.79 -16.71
CA VAL A 181 -3.78 7.86 -17.73
C VAL A 181 -3.74 9.25 -17.13
N GLU A 182 -4.10 9.37 -15.85
CA GLU A 182 -4.09 10.62 -15.10
C GLU A 182 -3.30 10.42 -13.81
N PRO A 183 -2.35 11.33 -13.48
CA PRO A 183 -1.73 11.33 -12.17
C PRO A 183 -2.76 11.73 -11.10
N PRO A 184 -2.62 11.25 -9.86
CA PRO A 184 -3.47 11.69 -8.76
C PRO A 184 -3.29 13.20 -8.50
N LEU A 185 -4.40 13.88 -8.20
CA LEU A 185 -4.40 15.30 -7.82
C LEU A 185 -3.89 15.43 -6.38
N LEU A 186 -2.57 15.55 -6.21
CA LEU A 186 -1.92 15.67 -4.90
C LEU A 186 -1.36 17.07 -4.68
N ASP A 187 -1.45 17.56 -3.45
CA ASP A 187 -0.75 18.80 -3.08
C ASP A 187 0.76 18.62 -3.15
N ILE A 188 1.44 19.74 -3.40
CA ILE A 188 2.90 19.82 -3.36
C ILE A 188 3.36 19.27 -1.99
N PRO A 189 4.29 18.30 -1.97
CA PRO A 189 4.75 17.72 -0.72
C PRO A 189 5.50 18.76 0.11
N SER A 190 5.30 18.71 1.43
CA SER A 190 6.02 19.57 2.38
C SER A 190 7.49 19.15 2.58
N VAL A 191 7.85 17.94 2.11
CA VAL A 191 9.18 17.37 2.22
C VAL A 191 9.57 16.73 0.90
N ALA A 192 10.73 17.12 0.38
CA ALA A 192 11.39 16.42 -0.70
C ALA A 192 12.33 15.36 -0.12
N ILE A 193 12.33 14.17 -0.71
CA ILE A 193 13.37 13.17 -0.42
C ILE A 193 14.59 13.50 -1.25
N ASP A 194 15.78 13.37 -0.66
CA ASP A 194 17.05 13.51 -1.36
C ASP A 194 17.14 12.46 -2.51
N PRO A 195 17.29 12.89 -3.78
CA PRO A 195 17.40 11.99 -4.92
C PRO A 195 18.57 11.00 -4.81
N ASP A 196 19.68 11.39 -4.19
CA ASP A 196 20.82 10.50 -3.97
C ASP A 196 20.48 9.38 -2.98
N GLN A 197 19.73 9.72 -1.93
CA GLN A 197 19.26 8.76 -0.95
C GLN A 197 18.29 7.76 -1.58
N LEU A 198 17.37 8.22 -2.43
CA LEU A 198 16.43 7.36 -3.16
C LEU A 198 17.16 6.36 -4.05
N ARG A 199 18.12 6.84 -4.87
CA ARG A 199 18.93 5.96 -5.73
C ARG A 199 19.62 4.86 -4.95
N ARG A 200 20.20 5.20 -3.78
CA ARG A 200 20.84 4.20 -2.91
C ARG A 200 19.86 3.14 -2.42
N TYR A 201 18.67 3.55 -1.96
CA TYR A 201 17.66 2.60 -1.51
C TYR A 201 17.16 1.70 -2.64
N GLU A 202 16.97 2.25 -3.84
CA GLU A 202 16.60 1.46 -5.02
C GLU A 202 17.69 0.47 -5.41
N GLU A 203 18.96 0.89 -5.45
CA GLU A 203 20.10 0.03 -5.72
C GLU A 203 20.25 -1.09 -4.68
N GLU A 204 20.12 -0.77 -3.40
CA GLU A 204 20.16 -1.76 -2.31
C GLU A 204 19.01 -2.76 -2.41
N LEU A 205 17.80 -2.29 -2.75
CA LEU A 205 16.66 -3.17 -2.96
C LEU A 205 16.89 -4.10 -4.15
N GLN A 206 17.38 -3.59 -5.29
CA GLN A 206 17.71 -4.42 -6.46
C GLN A 206 18.80 -5.45 -6.15
N ARG A 207 19.83 -5.06 -5.41
CA ARG A 207 20.87 -5.99 -4.94
C ARG A 207 20.28 -7.06 -4.02
N ALA A 208 19.39 -6.69 -3.10
CA ALA A 208 18.73 -7.64 -2.20
C ALA A 208 17.84 -8.65 -2.93
N MET A 209 17.25 -8.28 -4.08
CA MET A 209 16.41 -9.18 -4.89
C MET A 209 17.18 -10.35 -5.50
N VAL A 210 18.47 -10.16 -5.82
CA VAL A 210 19.32 -11.19 -6.46
C VAL A 210 20.10 -12.04 -5.46
N LEU A 211 20.19 -11.61 -4.20
CA LEU A 211 20.87 -12.39 -3.15
C LEU A 211 20.01 -13.60 -2.74
N PRO A 212 20.61 -14.76 -2.40
CA PRO A 212 19.87 -15.86 -1.80
C PRO A 212 19.08 -15.41 -0.57
N LEU A 213 17.89 -15.99 -0.36
CA LEU A 213 17.19 -15.79 0.91
C LEU A 213 18.01 -16.48 1.99
N VAL A 214 18.52 -15.68 2.92
CA VAL A 214 19.15 -16.21 4.13
C VAL A 214 18.04 -16.86 4.97
N PRO A 215 18.25 -18.06 5.55
CA PRO A 215 17.33 -18.61 6.52
C PRO A 215 17.02 -17.59 7.62
N ASP A 216 15.79 -17.59 8.12
CA ASP A 216 15.35 -16.71 9.21
C ASP A 216 16.16 -17.06 10.48
N ASP A 217 17.36 -16.50 10.64
CA ASP A 217 18.05 -16.46 11.93
C ASP A 217 17.33 -15.40 12.76
N ASP A 218 16.30 -15.85 13.49
CA ASP A 218 15.42 -15.05 14.35
C ASP A 218 16.15 -14.31 15.49
N GLU A 219 17.47 -14.45 15.63
CA GLU A 219 18.24 -13.92 16.76
C GLU A 219 18.75 -12.47 16.60
N ASP A 220 18.83 -11.90 15.38
CA ASP A 220 19.56 -10.62 15.18
C ASP A 220 18.78 -9.44 14.54
N LEU A 221 17.45 -9.50 14.42
CA LEU A 221 16.62 -8.39 13.88
C LEU A 221 16.12 -7.37 14.92
#